data_AF-A0A7X8FTD5-F1
#
_entry.id   AF-A0A7X8FTD5-F1
#
_cell.length_a   1.000
_cell.length_b   1.000
_cell.length_c   1.000
_cell.angle_alpha   90.00
_cell.angle_beta   90.00
_cell.angle_gamma   90.00
#
_symmetry.space_group_name_H-M   'P 1'
#
loop_
_entity.id
_entity.type
_entity.pdbx_description
1 polymer ?
#
loop_
_entity_poly.entity_id
_entity_poly.type
_entity_poly.pdbx_seq_one_letter_code
_entity_poly.pdbx_strand_id
1 'polypeptide(L)'
;MTYGYGVRRAHAWPQRLAEQMQCPVENAGVSGDTTAGMLARFAARDKTVRYTHLIVMGGSNDLIMGLPVEQPLAHLRTIIYQAVQSGMEPTVGIPVKPGRDVREFALFTQDKYDMLEQGRAALKEGLLEFSASGICKVIDFHDFIEGQADVYLDGLHLNEKGNRLVSEGLYGYAKRTTTQTAGEQTKAE
;
A
#
# COMPACT_ATOMS: atom_id res chain seq x y z
N MET A 1 5.00 -5.26 4.99
CA MET A 1 3.99 -4.23 5.39
C MET A 1 2.59 -4.83 5.54
N THR A 2 1.85 -5.09 4.46
CA THR A 2 0.44 -5.53 4.48
C THR A 2 0.17 -6.83 5.25
N TYR A 3 1.10 -7.78 5.20
CA TYR A 3 1.03 -9.03 5.98
C TYR A 3 0.94 -8.81 7.50
N GLY A 4 1.56 -7.74 8.02
CA GLY A 4 1.71 -7.51 9.46
C GLY A 4 2.86 -8.31 10.09
N TYR A 5 4.07 -8.25 9.51
CA TYR A 5 5.24 -8.97 10.05
C TYR A 5 5.52 -8.55 11.50
N GLY A 6 5.75 -9.53 12.37
CA GLY A 6 6.02 -9.30 13.80
C GLY A 6 4.82 -8.76 14.61
N VAL A 7 3.65 -8.61 13.99
CA VAL A 7 2.42 -8.11 14.62
C VAL A 7 1.34 -9.18 14.55
N ARG A 8 0.51 -9.30 15.59
CA ARG A 8 -0.65 -10.20 15.55
C ARG A 8 -1.56 -9.82 14.38
N ARG A 9 -2.11 -10.78 13.64
CA ARG A 9 -2.97 -10.52 12.47
C ARG A 9 -4.14 -9.57 12.79
N ALA A 10 -4.73 -9.70 13.98
CA ALA A 10 -5.79 -8.80 14.47
C ALA A 10 -5.34 -7.33 14.59
N HIS A 11 -4.05 -7.08 14.76
CA HIS A 11 -3.49 -5.75 14.96
C HIS A 11 -2.83 -5.18 13.69
N ALA A 12 -2.76 -5.96 12.60
CA ALA A 12 -2.29 -5.47 11.31
C ALA A 12 -3.33 -4.51 10.70
N TRP A 13 -2.85 -3.50 9.97
CA TRP A 13 -3.73 -2.44 9.45
C TRP A 13 -4.93 -2.94 8.62
N PRO A 14 -4.87 -4.02 7.80
CA PRO A 14 -6.03 -4.43 7.02
C PRO A 14 -7.18 -4.93 7.90
N GLN A 15 -6.85 -5.65 8.97
CA GLN A 15 -7.86 -6.18 9.90
C GLN A 15 -8.48 -5.07 10.74
N ARG A 16 -7.65 -4.11 11.21
CA ARG A 16 -8.14 -2.90 11.89
C ARG A 16 -9.05 -2.08 10.98
N LEU A 17 -8.69 -1.94 9.71
CA LEU A 17 -9.51 -1.21 8.73
C LEU A 17 -10.86 -1.90 8.53
N ALA A 18 -10.88 -3.24 8.47
CA ALA A 18 -12.11 -4.03 8.38
C ALA A 18 -13.06 -3.74 9.55
N GLU A 19 -12.51 -3.73 10.77
CA GLU A 19 -13.26 -3.43 12.00
C GLU A 19 -13.81 -2.00 11.99
N GLN A 20 -13.00 -1.03 11.58
CA GLN A 20 -13.40 0.38 11.51
C GLN A 20 -14.46 0.66 10.43
N MET A 21 -14.31 0.03 9.25
CA MET A 21 -15.24 0.16 8.13
C MET A 21 -16.48 -0.71 8.26
N GLN A 22 -16.49 -1.64 9.21
CA GLN A 22 -17.53 -2.66 9.38
C GLN A 22 -17.82 -3.42 8.08
N CYS A 23 -16.78 -3.76 7.32
CA CYS A 23 -16.89 -4.47 6.04
C CYS A 23 -15.90 -5.64 5.94
N PRO A 24 -16.20 -6.66 5.11
CA PRO A 24 -15.25 -7.74 4.87
C PRO A 24 -13.99 -7.22 4.17
N VAL A 25 -12.82 -7.55 4.72
CA VAL A 25 -11.51 -7.27 4.12
C VAL A 25 -10.71 -8.55 4.09
N GLU A 26 -10.21 -8.92 2.91
CA GLU A 26 -9.24 -10.00 2.77
C GLU A 26 -7.82 -9.44 2.76
N ASN A 27 -7.00 -9.86 3.73
CA ASN A 27 -5.57 -9.54 3.74
C ASN A 27 -4.77 -10.58 2.93
N ALA A 28 -4.58 -10.30 1.64
CA ALA A 28 -3.76 -11.09 0.72
C ALA A 28 -2.24 -10.75 0.76
N GLY A 29 -1.78 -10.01 1.78
CA GLY A 29 -0.38 -9.66 1.94
C GLY A 29 0.49 -10.89 2.24
N VAL A 30 1.69 -10.93 1.67
CA VAL A 30 2.73 -11.94 1.92
C VAL A 30 4.02 -11.24 2.32
N SER A 31 4.68 -11.68 3.40
CA SER A 31 5.94 -11.08 3.86
C SER A 31 7.07 -11.39 2.88
N GLY A 32 7.90 -10.40 2.56
CA GLY A 32 9.06 -10.57 1.66
C GLY A 32 8.73 -10.64 0.17
N ASP A 33 7.45 -10.54 -0.21
CA ASP A 33 7.03 -10.70 -1.59
C ASP A 33 7.37 -9.51 -2.48
N THR A 34 7.71 -9.78 -3.75
CA THR A 34 7.97 -8.77 -4.78
C THR A 34 6.71 -8.47 -5.59
N THR A 35 6.68 -7.37 -6.33
CA THR A 35 5.53 -7.04 -7.19
C THR A 35 5.26 -8.08 -8.28
N ALA A 36 6.29 -8.81 -8.75
CA ALA A 36 6.12 -9.93 -9.67
C ALA A 36 5.32 -11.07 -9.02
N GLY A 37 5.64 -11.41 -7.76
CA GLY A 37 4.89 -12.39 -6.98
C GLY A 37 3.45 -11.93 -6.69
N MET A 38 3.27 -10.65 -6.36
CA MET A 38 1.95 -10.05 -6.20
C MET A 38 1.10 -10.19 -7.47
N LEU A 39 1.68 -9.88 -8.63
CA LEU A 39 1.00 -9.99 -9.92
C LEU A 39 0.58 -11.43 -10.22
N ALA A 40 1.48 -12.39 -10.00
CA ALA A 40 1.17 -13.80 -10.21
C ALA A 40 0.01 -14.28 -9.32
N ARG A 41 0.00 -13.92 -8.04
CA ARG A 41 -1.09 -14.29 -7.12
C ARG A 41 -2.39 -13.58 -7.46
N PHE A 42 -2.34 -12.30 -7.83
CA PHE A 42 -3.54 -11.56 -8.23
C PHE A 42 -4.18 -12.17 -9.48
N ALA A 43 -3.37 -12.62 -10.45
CA ALA A 43 -3.84 -13.30 -11.64
C ALA A 43 -4.45 -14.68 -11.32
N ALA A 44 -3.88 -15.40 -10.35
CA ALA A 44 -4.33 -16.73 -9.92
C ALA A 44 -5.46 -16.72 -8.88
N ARG A 45 -5.93 -15.55 -8.44
CA ARG A 45 -6.98 -15.43 -7.42
C ARG A 45 -8.28 -16.12 -7.85
N ASP A 46 -9.06 -16.54 -6.87
CA ASP A 46 -10.39 -17.07 -7.12
C ASP A 46 -11.32 -15.98 -7.69
N LYS A 47 -11.72 -16.15 -8.96
CA LYS A 47 -12.60 -15.22 -9.68
C LYS A 47 -14.08 -15.43 -9.34
N THR A 48 -14.44 -16.42 -8.52
CA THR A 48 -15.80 -16.60 -8.00
C THR A 48 -16.09 -15.64 -6.84
N VAL A 49 -15.06 -15.25 -6.09
CA VAL A 49 -15.16 -14.20 -5.07
C VAL A 49 -15.25 -12.83 -5.74
N ARG A 50 -16.24 -12.03 -5.34
CA ARG A 50 -16.49 -10.69 -5.87
C ARG A 50 -15.97 -9.63 -4.90
N TYR A 51 -14.88 -8.97 -5.28
CA TYR A 51 -14.38 -7.77 -4.60
C TYR A 51 -14.86 -6.53 -5.34
N THR A 52 -15.21 -5.49 -4.58
CA THR A 52 -15.58 -4.17 -5.12
C THR A 52 -14.41 -3.19 -5.09
N HIS A 53 -13.44 -3.40 -4.21
CA HIS A 53 -12.29 -2.51 -4.01
C HIS A 53 -11.00 -3.31 -3.94
N LEU A 54 -9.90 -2.70 -4.39
CA LEU A 54 -8.54 -3.22 -4.23
C LEU A 54 -7.67 -2.14 -3.60
N ILE A 55 -6.96 -2.47 -2.51
CA ILE A 55 -5.83 -1.68 -2.04
C ILE A 55 -4.56 -2.48 -2.33
N VAL A 56 -3.69 -1.98 -3.20
CA VAL A 56 -2.44 -2.64 -3.58
C VAL A 56 -1.25 -1.76 -3.19
N MET A 57 -0.30 -2.32 -2.47
CA MET A 57 0.95 -1.64 -2.08
C MET A 57 2.09 -2.64 -2.16
N GLY A 58 3.14 -2.30 -2.92
CA GLY A 58 4.28 -3.15 -3.19
C GLY A 58 5.47 -2.33 -3.71
N GLY A 59 6.57 -3.01 -4.02
CA GLY A 59 7.79 -2.38 -4.57
C GLY A 59 8.93 -2.23 -3.55
N SER A 60 8.65 -2.20 -2.24
CA SER A 60 9.74 -2.08 -1.24
C SER A 60 10.76 -3.22 -1.35
N ASN A 61 10.29 -4.47 -1.47
CA ASN A 61 11.20 -5.62 -1.59
C ASN A 61 11.94 -5.63 -2.92
N ASP A 62 11.27 -5.25 -4.02
CA ASP A 62 11.88 -5.10 -5.33
C ASP A 62 13.07 -4.12 -5.27
N LEU A 63 12.87 -2.96 -4.65
CA LEU A 63 13.91 -1.95 -4.47
C LEU A 63 15.02 -2.41 -3.51
N ILE A 64 14.68 -3.13 -2.42
CA ILE A 64 15.66 -3.71 -1.49
C ILE A 64 16.56 -4.75 -2.20
N MET A 65 15.99 -5.47 -3.16
CA MET A 65 16.72 -6.42 -4.01
C MET A 65 17.51 -5.74 -5.14
N GLY A 66 17.45 -4.41 -5.26
CA GLY A 66 18.17 -3.65 -6.28
C GLY A 66 17.54 -3.74 -7.68
N LEU A 67 16.24 -4.07 -7.77
CA LEU A 67 15.54 -4.08 -9.05
C LEU A 67 15.25 -2.64 -9.53
N PRO A 68 15.30 -2.39 -10.85
CA PRO A 68 14.98 -1.08 -11.42
C PRO A 68 13.50 -0.76 -11.21
N VAL A 69 13.19 0.51 -10.89
CA VAL A 69 11.86 0.97 -10.45
C VAL A 69 10.76 0.75 -11.50
N GLU A 70 11.13 0.66 -12.77
CA GLU A 70 10.26 0.38 -13.89
C GLU A 70 9.57 -0.98 -13.74
N GLN A 71 10.22 -1.97 -13.11
CA GLN A 71 9.64 -3.29 -12.88
C GLN A 71 8.46 -3.25 -11.89
N PRO A 72 8.62 -2.80 -10.63
CA PRO A 72 7.49 -2.70 -9.73
C PRO A 72 6.41 -1.75 -10.23
N LEU A 73 6.78 -0.67 -10.93
CA LEU A 73 5.81 0.22 -11.55
C LEU A 73 4.97 -0.51 -12.61
N ALA A 74 5.60 -1.26 -13.53
CA ALA A 74 4.90 -2.01 -14.55
C ALA A 74 3.97 -3.08 -13.95
N HIS A 75 4.44 -3.85 -12.98
CA HIS A 75 3.62 -4.88 -12.33
C HIS A 75 2.41 -4.28 -11.60
N LEU A 76 2.59 -3.18 -10.86
CA LEU A 76 1.50 -2.49 -10.18
C LEU A 76 0.47 -1.95 -11.17
N ARG A 77 0.92 -1.33 -12.28
CA ARG A 77 0.03 -0.90 -13.37
C ARG A 77 -0.79 -2.07 -13.92
N THR A 78 -0.16 -3.22 -14.18
CA THR A 78 -0.85 -4.43 -14.66
C THR A 78 -1.88 -4.94 -13.65
N ILE A 79 -1.55 -4.99 -12.36
CA ILE A 79 -2.51 -5.38 -11.31
C ILE A 79 -3.72 -4.43 -11.31
N ILE A 80 -3.48 -3.12 -11.40
CA ILE A 80 -4.53 -2.10 -11.45
C ILE A 80 -5.43 -2.29 -12.67
N TYR A 81 -4.88 -2.47 -13.86
CA TYR A 81 -5.68 -2.74 -15.07
C TYR A 81 -6.54 -3.99 -14.92
N GLN A 82 -5.98 -5.09 -14.41
CA GLN A 82 -6.73 -6.33 -14.19
C GLN A 82 -7.84 -6.15 -13.14
N ALA A 83 -7.63 -5.31 -12.12
CA ALA A 83 -8.63 -4.99 -11.12
C ALA A 83 -9.81 -4.22 -11.73
N VAL A 84 -9.53 -3.17 -12.50
CA VAL A 84 -10.56 -2.38 -13.22
C VAL A 84 -11.35 -3.26 -14.18
N GLN A 85 -10.68 -4.11 -14.96
CA GLN A 85 -11.34 -5.07 -15.86
C GLN A 85 -12.23 -6.07 -15.13
N SER A 86 -11.96 -6.31 -13.85
CA SER A 86 -12.76 -7.18 -12.98
C SER A 86 -13.84 -6.42 -12.21
N GLY A 87 -14.05 -5.13 -12.48
CA GLY A 87 -15.07 -4.29 -11.86
C GLY A 87 -14.70 -3.76 -10.46
N MET A 88 -13.42 -3.76 -10.10
CA MET A 88 -12.96 -3.24 -8.81
C MET A 88 -12.56 -1.76 -8.91
N GLU A 89 -12.72 -1.00 -7.84
CA GLU A 89 -12.08 0.30 -7.65
C GLU A 89 -10.67 0.15 -7.04
N PRO A 90 -9.59 0.40 -7.80
CA PRO A 90 -8.24 0.27 -7.29
C PRO A 90 -7.75 1.55 -6.59
N THR A 91 -7.12 1.35 -5.44
CA THR A 91 -6.26 2.29 -4.75
C THR A 91 -4.85 1.72 -4.70
N VAL A 92 -3.88 2.46 -5.21
CA VAL A 92 -2.46 2.09 -5.09
C VAL A 92 -1.81 2.88 -3.97
N GLY A 93 -1.13 2.16 -3.08
CA GLY A 93 -0.35 2.72 -1.99
C GLY A 93 1.10 2.90 -2.38
N ILE A 94 1.66 4.09 -2.15
CA ILE A 94 3.11 4.28 -2.13
C ILE A 94 3.61 3.77 -0.77
N PRO A 95 4.60 2.87 -0.73
CA PRO A 95 5.10 2.33 0.54
C PRO A 95 5.65 3.39 1.48
N VAL A 96 5.57 3.11 2.78
CA VAL A 96 6.22 3.92 3.82
C VAL A 96 7.73 3.98 3.60
N LYS A 97 8.35 5.11 3.94
CA LYS A 97 9.81 5.24 3.97
C LYS A 97 10.40 4.30 5.04
N PRO A 98 11.59 3.72 4.84
CA PRO A 98 12.32 3.10 5.94
C PRO A 98 12.52 4.10 7.10
N GLY A 99 12.46 3.59 8.34
CA GLY A 99 12.84 4.34 9.53
C GLY A 99 14.34 4.62 9.53
N ARG A 100 14.75 5.72 10.18
CA ARG A 100 16.17 6.13 10.28
C ARG A 100 17.05 5.09 10.96
N ASP A 101 16.43 4.24 11.77
CA ASP A 101 17.07 3.27 12.66
C ASP A 101 17.27 1.91 11.97
N VAL A 102 16.85 1.78 10.70
CA VAL A 102 17.03 0.56 9.88
C VAL A 102 18.49 0.12 9.74
N ARG A 103 19.42 0.98 10.13
CA ARG A 103 20.86 0.74 10.24
C ARG A 103 21.21 -0.44 11.17
N GLU A 104 20.29 -0.88 12.02
CA GLU A 104 20.46 -2.10 12.84
C GLU A 104 20.34 -3.39 12.02
N PHE A 105 19.77 -3.35 10.82
CA PHE A 105 19.94 -4.42 9.84
C PHE A 105 21.36 -4.33 9.26
N ALA A 106 22.23 -5.27 9.62
CA ALA A 106 23.63 -5.33 9.15
C ALA A 106 23.82 -5.27 7.61
N LEU A 107 22.75 -5.46 6.84
CA LEU A 107 22.73 -5.41 5.38
C LEU A 107 22.34 -4.05 4.79
N PHE A 108 22.01 -3.05 5.62
CA PHE A 108 21.55 -1.72 5.20
C PHE A 108 22.66 -0.67 5.38
N THR A 109 23.52 -0.54 4.36
CA THR A 109 24.47 0.56 4.25
C THR A 109 23.73 1.89 3.99
N GLN A 110 24.39 3.02 4.22
CA GLN A 110 23.85 4.34 3.86
C GLN A 110 23.47 4.40 2.37
N ASP A 111 24.34 3.87 1.49
CA ASP A 111 24.07 3.83 0.05
C ASP A 111 22.78 3.07 -0.28
N LYS A 112 22.53 1.93 0.38
CA LYS A 112 21.28 1.18 0.19
C LYS A 112 20.08 1.97 0.68
N TYR A 113 20.18 2.66 1.81
CA TYR A 113 19.12 3.52 2.30
C TYR A 113 18.78 4.62 1.28
N ASP A 114 19.80 5.28 0.73
CA ASP A 114 19.64 6.36 -0.24
C ASP A 114 19.05 5.83 -1.56
N MET A 115 19.49 4.65 -2.02
CA MET A 115 18.90 3.97 -3.18
C MET A 115 17.41 3.66 -2.98
N LEU A 116 17.00 3.23 -1.78
CA LEU A 116 15.61 2.96 -1.49
C LEU A 116 14.75 4.21 -1.46
N GLU A 117 15.25 5.29 -0.85
CA GLU A 117 14.54 6.56 -0.84
C GLU A 117 14.37 7.10 -2.28
N GLN A 118 15.42 7.04 -3.10
CA GLN A 118 15.37 7.44 -4.50
C GLN A 118 14.41 6.55 -5.31
N GLY A 119 14.51 5.23 -5.17
CA GLY A 119 13.63 4.28 -5.84
C GLY A 119 12.16 4.47 -5.45
N ARG A 120 11.89 4.73 -4.16
CA ARG A 120 10.54 5.02 -3.66
C ARG A 120 10.02 6.34 -4.23
N ALA A 121 10.86 7.38 -4.32
CA ALA A 121 10.49 8.66 -4.91
C ALA A 121 10.14 8.52 -6.40
N ALA A 122 10.94 7.79 -7.16
CA ALA A 122 10.66 7.50 -8.57
C ALA A 122 9.39 6.65 -8.74
N LEU A 123 9.16 5.66 -7.85
CA LEU A 123 7.94 4.87 -7.86
C LEU A 123 6.71 5.74 -7.58
N LYS A 124 6.81 6.66 -6.61
CA LYS A 124 5.77 7.64 -6.29
C LYS A 124 5.43 8.50 -7.51
N GLU A 125 6.43 9.06 -8.17
CA GLU A 125 6.24 9.88 -9.37
C GLU A 125 5.53 9.10 -10.47
N GLY A 126 6.02 7.90 -10.82
CA GLY A 126 5.44 7.08 -11.88
C GLY A 126 4.02 6.58 -11.58
N LEU A 127 3.67 6.39 -10.30
CA LEU A 127 2.31 6.04 -9.87
C LEU A 127 1.37 7.25 -9.92
N LEU A 128 1.84 8.43 -9.52
CA LEU A 128 1.07 9.67 -9.62
C LEU A 128 0.77 10.01 -11.09
N GLU A 129 1.78 9.94 -11.97
CA GLU A 129 1.61 10.13 -13.41
C GLU A 129 0.59 9.13 -13.98
N PHE A 130 0.72 7.85 -13.65
CA PHE A 130 -0.20 6.81 -14.10
C PHE A 130 -1.66 7.08 -13.66
N SER A 131 -1.84 7.55 -12.43
CA SER A 131 -3.15 7.85 -11.86
C SER A 131 -3.82 9.08 -12.46
N ALA A 132 -3.10 9.93 -13.18
CA ALA A 132 -3.64 11.17 -13.77
C ALA A 132 -4.81 10.91 -14.75
N SER A 133 -4.88 9.70 -15.32
CA SER A 133 -6.02 9.24 -16.13
C SER A 133 -7.32 9.00 -15.35
N GLY A 134 -7.27 9.02 -14.02
CA GLY A 134 -8.40 8.67 -13.14
C GLY A 134 -8.61 7.17 -12.95
N ILE A 135 -7.74 6.32 -13.51
CA ILE A 135 -7.89 4.85 -13.45
C ILE A 135 -7.78 4.26 -12.03
N CYS A 136 -7.08 4.96 -11.13
CA CYS A 136 -6.91 4.54 -9.74
C CYS A 136 -6.70 5.74 -8.82
N LYS A 137 -6.96 5.53 -7.53
CA LYS A 137 -6.60 6.47 -6.46
C LYS A 137 -5.17 6.18 -6.01
N VAL A 138 -4.40 7.22 -5.66
CA VAL A 138 -3.04 7.08 -5.08
C VAL A 138 -3.03 7.61 -3.66
N ILE A 139 -2.42 6.86 -2.75
CA ILE A 139 -2.23 7.26 -1.35
C ILE A 139 -0.76 7.04 -0.98
N ASP A 140 -0.09 8.06 -0.42
CA ASP A 140 1.22 7.87 0.21
C ASP A 140 1.02 7.41 1.65
N PHE A 141 1.34 6.15 1.93
CA PHE A 141 1.11 5.58 3.27
C PHE A 141 2.05 6.20 4.30
N HIS A 142 3.16 6.81 3.86
CA HIS A 142 4.07 7.51 4.77
C HIS A 142 3.40 8.70 5.45
N ASP A 143 2.47 9.39 4.77
CA ASP A 143 1.78 10.57 5.28
C ASP A 143 1.00 10.28 6.58
N PHE A 144 0.56 9.03 6.78
CA PHE A 144 -0.18 8.62 7.98
C PHE A 144 0.70 8.44 9.22
N ILE A 145 2.01 8.32 9.04
CA ILE A 145 2.96 8.06 10.13
C ILE A 145 4.03 9.16 10.22
N GLU A 146 3.97 10.17 9.35
CA GLU A 146 4.92 11.27 9.35
C GLU A 146 4.89 12.02 10.70
N GLY A 147 6.08 12.34 11.24
CA GLY A 147 6.23 12.98 12.53
C GLY A 147 5.97 12.09 13.75
N GLN A 148 5.60 10.82 13.56
CA GLN A 148 5.35 9.89 14.66
C GLN A 148 6.61 9.14 15.06
N ALA A 149 6.99 9.23 16.33
CA ALA A 149 8.08 8.44 16.90
C ALA A 149 7.66 6.98 17.15
N ASP A 150 8.61 6.04 17.12
CA ASP A 150 8.43 4.64 17.50
C ASP A 150 7.26 3.95 16.77
N VAL A 151 7.31 3.96 15.44
CA VAL A 151 6.29 3.33 14.56
C VAL A 151 6.81 2.07 13.85
N TYR A 152 8.07 1.71 14.04
CA TYR A 152 8.72 0.54 13.44
C TYR A 152 9.12 -0.48 14.51
N LEU A 153 9.22 -1.75 14.12
CA LEU A 153 9.82 -2.84 14.91
C LEU A 153 11.35 -2.87 14.73
N ASP A 154 11.80 -2.64 13.50
CA ASP A 154 13.18 -2.87 13.05
C ASP A 154 13.64 -1.85 11.99
N GLY A 155 12.91 -0.72 11.90
CA GLY A 155 13.12 0.29 10.86
C GLY A 155 12.54 -0.04 9.47
N LEU A 156 12.01 -1.24 9.23
CA LEU A 156 11.33 -1.60 7.96
C LEU A 156 9.87 -1.99 8.18
N HIS A 157 9.61 -2.75 9.23
CA HIS A 157 8.30 -3.28 9.56
C HIS A 157 7.61 -2.37 10.57
N LEU A 158 6.35 -2.02 10.31
CA LEU A 158 5.56 -1.22 11.23
C LEU A 158 5.26 -2.05 12.47
N ASN A 159 5.44 -1.44 13.64
CA ASN A 159 4.96 -2.02 14.88
C ASN A 159 3.44 -1.86 14.99
N GLU A 160 2.86 -2.26 16.12
CA GLU A 160 1.41 -2.15 16.33
C GLU A 160 0.90 -0.70 16.24
N LYS A 161 1.66 0.28 16.76
CA LYS A 161 1.33 1.71 16.66
C LYS A 161 1.32 2.18 15.21
N GLY A 162 2.35 1.83 14.43
CA GLY A 162 2.42 2.16 13.01
C GLY A 162 1.25 1.57 12.21
N ASN A 163 0.90 0.30 12.46
CA ASN A 163 -0.26 -0.33 11.82
C ASN A 163 -1.58 0.35 12.20
N ARG A 164 -1.75 0.77 13.45
CA ARG A 164 -2.94 1.52 13.90
C ARG A 164 -3.07 2.85 13.17
N LEU A 165 -1.99 3.62 13.09
CA LEU A 165 -1.98 4.93 12.43
C LEU A 165 -2.31 4.83 10.93
N VAL A 166 -1.73 3.85 10.22
CA VAL A 166 -2.08 3.57 8.82
C VAL A 166 -3.56 3.24 8.67
N SER A 167 -4.11 2.40 9.55
CA SER A 167 -5.53 2.05 9.53
C SER A 167 -6.43 3.27 9.74
N GLU A 168 -6.15 4.08 10.76
CA GLU A 168 -6.90 5.31 11.06
C GLU A 168 -6.82 6.33 9.91
N GLY A 169 -5.65 6.48 9.30
CA GLY A 169 -5.44 7.34 8.14
C GLY A 169 -6.26 6.91 6.92
N LEU A 170 -6.24 5.61 6.59
CA LEU A 170 -7.03 5.04 5.51
C LEU A 170 -8.54 5.16 5.77
N TYR A 171 -8.98 4.88 7.01
CA TYR A 171 -10.37 5.05 7.40
C TYR A 171 -10.83 6.51 7.23
N GLY A 172 -10.02 7.46 7.71
CA GLY A 172 -10.28 8.89 7.54
C GLY A 172 -10.32 9.32 6.06
N TYR A 173 -9.42 8.79 5.23
CA TYR A 173 -9.43 9.02 3.79
C TYR A 173 -10.73 8.51 3.14
N ALA A 174 -11.11 7.25 3.42
CA ALA A 174 -12.31 6.63 2.87
C ALA A 174 -13.57 7.46 3.18
N LYS A 175 -13.76 7.87 4.44
CA LYS A 175 -14.93 8.69 4.84
C LYS A 175 -15.04 10.01 4.08
N ARG A 176 -13.92 10.70 3.85
CA ARG A 176 -13.92 11.97 3.10
C ARG A 176 -14.33 11.75 1.65
N THR A 177 -13.81 10.70 1.01
CA THR A 177 -14.13 10.40 -0.39
C THR A 177 -15.60 9.99 -0.57
N THR A 178 -16.17 9.17 0.32
CA THR A 178 -17.60 8.79 0.24
C THR A 178 -18.54 9.99 0.44
N THR A 179 -18.16 10.94 1.30
CA THR A 179 -18.99 12.13 1.58
C THR A 179 -19.01 13.10 0.39
N GLN A 180 -17.90 13.23 -0.35
CA GLN A 180 -17.86 14.04 -1.57
C GLN A 180 -18.73 13.46 -2.69
N THR A 181 -18.71 12.14 -2.90
CA THR A 181 -19.54 11.49 -3.93
C THR A 181 -21.05 11.62 -3.64
N ALA A 182 -21.45 11.57 -2.36
CA ALA A 182 -22.86 11.75 -1.97
C ALA A 182 -23.36 13.20 -2.15
N GLY A 183 -22.47 14.20 -1.98
CA GLY A 183 -22.80 15.62 -2.13
C GLY A 183 -22.86 16.11 -3.59
N GLU A 184 -22.18 15.42 -4.51
CA GLU A 184 -22.27 15.69 -5.95
C GLU A 184 -23.54 15.10 -6.58
N GLN A 185 -24.05 13.98 -6.05
CA GLN A 185 -25.31 13.39 -6.51
C GLN A 185 -26.55 14.19 -6.07
N THR A 186 -26.50 14.91 -4.95
CA THR A 186 -27.64 15.73 -4.46
C THR A 186 -27.76 17.11 -5.11
N LYS A 187 -26.77 17.54 -5.90
CA LYS A 187 -26.83 18.80 -6.67
C LYS A 187 -27.30 18.63 -8.12
N ALA A 188 -27.58 17.40 -8.54
CA ALA A 188 -28.03 17.06 -9.88
C ALA A 188 -29.54 16.72 -9.95
N GLU A 189 -30.28 16.93 -8.87
CA GLU A 189 -31.75 16.85 -8.79
C GLU A 189 -32.35 18.25 -8.58
#